data_AF-A0A521HGP6-F1
#
_entry.id   AF-A0A521HGP6-F1
#
_cell.length_a   1.000
_cell.length_b   1.000
_cell.length_c   1.000
_cell.angle_alpha   90.00
_cell.angle_beta   90.00
_cell.angle_gamma   90.00
#
_symmetry.space_group_name_H-M   'P 1'
#
loop_
_entity.id
_entity.type
_entity.pdbx_description
1 polymer ?
#
loop_
_entity_poly.entity_id
_entity_poly.type
_entity_poly.pdbx_seq_one_letter_code
_entity_poly.pdbx_strand_id
1 'polypeptide(L)'
;MENSFFDSREIIKALIKWKKHLIIVGLVSLGASILFSSPWFIEPKYKSFALVYPSNLIAYSDESATEQMLQLAQSSDIRNWIIQNFDLYKHYDIDTVKNKYFLTDVIRTYNENVNIRKTEYETMEITVYDKDPKTASRMVDSLIHYFDVKARQLQAEKSLEVMIISKNQLDAKKHQMDSMEAKVKEYRLEYGLLEYKEQTREATKGYLKALRSGNSASVKAAENLITALKEKGGDFNAMFENLWRVRGDYNDLLLVYENAERDVYKKLTYANVVTRPQPSDKKAFPVRWLIVLVSVGSSLLVAFMTLLIFNSRKKI
;
A
#
# COMPACT_ATOMS: atom_id res chain seq x y z
N MET A 1 11.02 66.38 17.98
CA MET A 1 10.27 65.47 18.89
C MET A 1 10.94 64.12 18.81
N GLU A 2 11.92 63.86 19.69
CA GLU A 2 12.51 62.53 19.80
C GLU A 2 11.51 61.61 20.49
N ASN A 3 11.09 60.55 19.79
CA ASN A 3 10.26 59.49 20.33
C ASN A 3 11.07 58.69 21.36
N SER A 4 11.20 59.22 22.58
CA SER A 4 11.78 58.59 23.77
C SER A 4 10.88 57.47 24.33
N PHE A 5 10.23 56.71 23.46
CA PHE A 5 9.36 55.60 23.87
C PHE A 5 10.17 54.35 24.26
N PHE A 6 11.44 54.28 23.83
CA PHE A 6 12.35 53.14 24.02
C PHE A 6 13.73 53.54 24.55
N ASP A 7 13.82 54.56 25.41
CA ASP A 7 15.08 54.78 26.13
C ASP A 7 15.31 53.64 27.14
N SER A 8 16.43 52.94 26.98
CA SER A 8 16.91 51.88 27.89
C SER A 8 16.81 52.25 29.37
N ARG A 9 17.05 53.52 29.72
CA ARG A 9 16.96 54.02 31.10
C ARG A 9 15.52 54.09 31.60
N GLU A 10 14.58 54.50 30.76
CA GLU A 10 13.16 54.59 31.11
C GLU A 10 12.51 53.20 31.22
N ILE A 11 12.94 52.24 30.40
CA ILE A 11 12.54 50.83 30.48
C ILE A 11 12.97 50.22 31.82
N ILE A 12 14.23 50.43 32.23
CA ILE A 12 14.76 49.93 33.50
C ILE A 12 14.03 50.57 34.69
N LYS A 13 13.78 51.89 34.64
CA LYS A 13 12.99 52.59 35.68
C LYS A 13 11.56 52.05 35.77
N ALA A 14 10.91 51.76 34.63
CA ALA A 14 9.56 51.20 34.61
C ALA A 14 9.53 49.79 35.24
N LEU A 15 10.51 48.93 34.92
CA LEU A 15 10.68 47.61 35.53
C LEU A 15 10.82 47.70 37.05
N ILE A 16 11.68 48.58 37.55
CA ILE A 16 11.92 48.74 39.00
C ILE A 16 10.68 49.33 39.69
N LYS A 17 10.04 50.34 39.09
CA LYS A 17 8.84 50.99 39.62
C LYS A 17 7.68 50.00 39.79
N TRP A 18 7.47 49.14 38.81
CA TRP A 18 6.34 48.21 38.78
C TRP A 18 6.68 46.77 39.18
N LYS A 19 7.88 46.53 39.75
CA LYS A 19 8.36 45.19 40.12
C LYS A 19 7.36 44.36 40.94
N LYS A 20 6.62 44.98 41.87
CA LYS A 20 5.60 44.29 42.68
C LYS A 20 4.45 43.75 41.82
N HIS A 21 3.99 44.52 40.84
CA HIS A 21 2.91 44.12 39.94
C HIS A 21 3.36 43.00 39.01
N LEU A 22 4.58 43.11 38.46
CA LEU A 22 5.17 42.05 37.63
C LEU A 22 5.37 40.76 38.43
N ILE A 23 5.84 40.84 39.69
CA ILE A 23 5.94 39.66 40.57
C ILE A 23 4.57 39.03 40.83
N ILE A 24 3.53 39.84 41.12
CA ILE A 24 2.18 39.33 41.34
C ILE A 24 1.65 38.62 40.08
N VAL A 25 1.78 39.24 38.91
CA VAL A 25 1.36 38.63 37.64
C VAL A 25 2.12 37.33 37.39
N GLY A 26 3.44 37.33 37.62
CA GLY A 26 4.28 36.14 37.48
C GLY A 26 3.84 34.99 38.38
N LEU A 27 3.56 35.27 39.67
CA LEU A 27 3.10 34.26 40.62
C LEU A 27 1.69 33.73 40.29
N VAL A 28 0.77 34.61 39.89
CA VAL A 28 -0.58 34.20 39.46
C VAL A 28 -0.50 33.33 38.20
N SER A 29 0.29 33.73 37.21
CA SER A 29 0.50 32.96 35.98
C SER A 29 1.17 31.61 36.26
N LEU A 30 2.13 31.58 37.19
CA LEU A 30 2.78 30.34 37.64
C LEU A 30 1.76 29.39 38.28
N GLY A 31 0.95 29.87 39.22
CA GLY A 31 -0.08 29.05 39.87
C GLY A 31 -1.12 28.54 38.87
N ALA A 32 -1.61 29.42 37.99
CA ALA A 32 -2.58 29.06 36.96
C ALA A 32 -2.01 28.04 35.97
N SER A 33 -0.79 28.22 35.48
CA SER A 33 -0.16 27.30 34.51
C SER A 33 0.11 25.91 35.11
N ILE A 34 0.48 25.83 36.39
CA ILE A 34 0.62 24.53 37.09
C ILE A 34 -0.75 23.84 37.20
N LEU A 35 -1.79 24.59 37.57
CA LEU A 35 -3.15 24.05 37.71
C LEU A 35 -3.70 23.55 36.38
N PHE A 36 -3.66 24.37 35.32
CA PHE A 36 -4.20 24.03 34.01
C PHE A 36 -3.36 23.00 33.24
N SER A 37 -2.09 22.78 33.60
CA SER A 37 -1.26 21.69 33.05
C SER A 37 -1.30 20.38 33.86
N SER A 38 -2.14 20.34 34.90
CA SER A 38 -2.37 19.15 35.70
C SER A 38 -3.20 18.10 34.91
N PRO A 39 -3.14 16.81 35.30
CA PRO A 39 -3.92 15.74 34.66
C PRO A 39 -5.44 15.96 34.70
N TRP A 40 -5.91 16.83 35.59
CA TRP A 40 -7.31 17.18 35.72
C TRP A 40 -7.85 17.96 34.52
N PHE A 41 -6.99 18.77 33.88
CA PHE A 41 -7.36 19.60 32.74
C PHE A 41 -6.80 19.07 31.42
N ILE A 42 -5.57 18.54 31.44
CA ILE A 42 -4.91 18.01 30.26
C ILE A 42 -4.50 16.56 30.54
N GLU A 43 -5.22 15.64 29.90
CA GLU A 43 -4.94 14.21 30.02
C GLU A 43 -3.53 13.90 29.49
N PRO A 44 -2.70 13.15 30.25
CA PRO A 44 -1.39 12.72 29.77
C PRO A 44 -1.51 11.84 28.53
N LYS A 45 -0.66 12.08 27.53
CA LYS A 45 -0.51 11.19 26.36
C LYS A 45 0.87 10.57 26.33
N TYR A 46 0.93 9.29 26.01
CA TYR A 46 2.12 8.47 25.82
C TYR A 46 2.36 8.29 24.32
N LYS A 47 3.63 8.34 23.92
CA LYS A 47 4.03 8.18 22.52
C LYS A 47 4.52 6.76 22.28
N SER A 48 4.09 6.16 21.18
CA SER A 48 4.76 4.99 20.58
C SER A 48 5.03 5.28 19.11
N PHE A 49 6.06 4.65 18.54
CA PHE A 49 6.39 4.83 17.13
C PHE A 49 7.05 3.59 16.53
N ALA A 50 7.01 3.48 15.20
CA ALA A 50 7.70 2.47 14.43
C ALA A 50 8.33 3.08 13.18
N LEU A 51 9.41 2.46 12.70
CA LEU A 51 10.06 2.77 11.43
C LEU A 51 9.95 1.57 10.51
N VAL A 52 9.40 1.79 9.32
CA VAL A 52 9.11 0.73 8.35
C VAL A 52 9.60 1.11 6.95
N TYR A 53 10.18 0.15 6.24
CA TYR A 53 10.51 0.26 4.82
C TYR A 53 9.40 -0.37 3.96
N PRO A 54 9.12 0.17 2.77
CA PRO A 54 8.30 -0.52 1.80
C PRO A 54 9.01 -1.81 1.35
N SER A 55 8.25 -2.88 1.19
CA SER A 55 8.69 -4.15 0.62
C SER A 55 7.60 -4.68 -0.30
N ASN A 56 7.95 -5.37 -1.40
CA ASN A 56 6.97 -5.97 -2.32
C ASN A 56 5.94 -4.97 -2.90
N LEU A 57 6.15 -3.65 -2.77
CA LEU A 57 5.36 -2.60 -3.39
C LEU A 57 5.95 -2.27 -4.75
N ILE A 58 5.10 -2.32 -5.76
CA ILE A 58 5.43 -1.89 -7.11
C ILE A 58 4.73 -0.54 -7.30
N ALA A 59 5.52 0.50 -7.59
CA ALA A 59 5.01 1.84 -7.85
C ALA A 59 4.00 1.80 -9.01
N TYR A 60 2.85 2.45 -8.83
CA TYR A 60 1.84 2.53 -9.88
C TYR A 60 2.21 3.52 -10.99
N SER A 61 3.10 4.47 -10.69
CA SER A 61 3.50 5.59 -11.56
C SER A 61 4.91 6.06 -11.16
N ASP A 62 5.23 7.33 -11.39
CA ASP A 62 6.53 7.95 -11.11
C ASP A 62 6.82 8.19 -9.62
N GLU A 63 5.90 7.85 -8.71
CA GLU A 63 6.09 7.99 -7.27
C GLU A 63 7.08 6.98 -6.70
N SER A 64 7.76 7.35 -5.61
CA SER A 64 8.58 6.40 -4.86
C SER A 64 7.71 5.37 -4.13
N ALA A 65 8.24 4.16 -3.92
CA ALA A 65 7.54 3.11 -3.15
C ALA A 65 7.17 3.59 -1.72
N THR A 66 7.97 4.49 -1.14
CA THR A 66 7.71 5.11 0.16
C THR A 66 6.55 6.10 0.11
N GLU A 67 6.39 6.84 -0.97
CA GLU A 67 5.25 7.76 -1.16
C GLU A 67 3.95 6.98 -1.36
N GLN A 68 3.98 5.93 -2.18
CA GLN A 68 2.86 5.00 -2.34
C GLN A 68 2.47 4.37 -0.99
N MET A 69 3.49 3.93 -0.22
CA MET A 69 3.30 3.40 1.14
C MET A 69 2.61 4.43 2.05
N LEU A 70 3.07 5.69 2.02
CA LEU A 70 2.50 6.77 2.83
C LEU A 70 1.04 7.04 2.47
N GLN A 71 0.72 7.15 1.19
CA GLN A 71 -0.66 7.37 0.71
C GLN A 71 -1.58 6.23 1.15
N LEU A 72 -1.11 4.99 1.00
CA LEU A 72 -1.91 3.83 1.38
C LEU A 72 -2.14 3.77 2.89
N ALA A 73 -1.08 3.99 3.70
CA ALA A 73 -1.14 4.03 5.15
C ALA A 73 -2.08 5.12 5.70
N GLN A 74 -2.23 6.23 4.95
CA GLN A 74 -3.12 7.35 5.28
C GLN A 74 -4.55 7.19 4.73
N SER A 75 -4.85 6.08 4.04
CA SER A 75 -6.17 5.84 3.44
C SER A 75 -7.31 5.83 4.48
N SER A 76 -8.52 6.18 4.01
CA SER A 76 -9.72 6.11 4.84
C SER A 76 -10.01 4.71 5.37
N ASP A 77 -9.66 3.68 4.60
CA ASP A 77 -9.95 2.29 4.96
C ASP A 77 -9.15 1.88 6.20
N ILE A 78 -7.83 2.10 6.18
CA ILE A 78 -6.95 1.80 7.32
C ILE A 78 -7.36 2.62 8.54
N ARG A 79 -7.63 3.92 8.37
CA ARG A 79 -8.12 4.76 9.47
C ARG A 79 -9.41 4.18 10.07
N ASN A 80 -10.38 3.82 9.23
CA ASN A 80 -11.67 3.32 9.69
C ASN A 80 -11.53 1.95 10.37
N TRP A 81 -10.65 1.07 9.87
CA TRP A 81 -10.34 -0.20 10.53
C TRP A 81 -9.70 0.01 11.90
N ILE A 82 -8.79 0.98 12.06
CA ILE A 82 -8.23 1.32 13.37
C ILE A 82 -9.31 1.88 14.30
N ILE A 83 -10.15 2.81 13.81
CA ILE A 83 -11.26 3.39 14.58
C ILE A 83 -12.16 2.28 15.13
N GLN A 84 -12.49 1.29 14.30
CA GLN A 84 -13.35 0.17 14.67
C GLN A 84 -12.64 -0.83 15.59
N ASN A 85 -11.43 -1.25 15.26
CA ASN A 85 -10.68 -2.29 16.00
C ASN A 85 -10.32 -1.86 17.42
N PHE A 86 -10.09 -0.56 17.64
CA PHE A 86 -9.81 -0.01 18.96
C PHE A 86 -11.02 0.62 19.64
N ASP A 87 -12.20 0.56 19.00
CA ASP A 87 -13.42 1.22 19.46
C ASP A 87 -13.14 2.67 19.92
N LEU A 88 -12.57 3.47 19.01
CA LEU A 88 -12.09 4.82 19.37
C LEU A 88 -13.21 5.75 19.83
N TYR A 89 -14.46 5.44 19.50
CA TYR A 89 -15.62 6.13 20.05
C TYR A 89 -15.67 5.99 21.56
N LYS A 90 -15.64 4.75 22.06
CA LYS A 90 -15.65 4.47 23.48
C LYS A 90 -14.34 4.87 24.14
N HIS A 91 -13.21 4.59 23.51
CA HIS A 91 -11.89 4.85 24.07
C HIS A 91 -11.66 6.34 24.34
N TYR A 92 -12.17 7.23 23.48
CA TYR A 92 -12.07 8.69 23.66
C TYR A 92 -13.38 9.35 24.10
N ASP A 93 -14.32 8.59 24.65
CA ASP A 93 -15.58 9.10 25.23
C ASP A 93 -16.40 9.97 24.26
N ILE A 94 -16.40 9.60 22.98
CA ILE A 94 -17.15 10.26 21.90
C ILE A 94 -18.59 9.75 21.91
N ASP A 95 -19.52 10.61 22.32
CA ASP A 95 -20.95 10.29 22.34
C ASP A 95 -21.46 10.02 20.92
N THR A 96 -21.95 8.82 20.63
CA THR A 96 -22.52 8.45 19.32
C THR A 96 -24.03 8.61 19.25
N VAL A 97 -24.69 8.92 20.37
CA VAL A 97 -26.15 8.99 20.50
C VAL A 97 -26.64 10.43 20.43
N LYS A 98 -26.01 11.35 21.17
CA LYS A 98 -26.44 12.75 21.24
C LYS A 98 -25.67 13.67 20.30
N ASN A 99 -24.45 13.31 19.94
CA ASN A 99 -23.62 14.14 19.08
C ASN A 99 -23.87 13.82 17.61
N LYS A 100 -24.46 14.75 16.87
CA LYS A 100 -24.67 14.62 15.42
C LYS A 100 -23.37 14.51 14.61
N TYR A 101 -22.26 15.01 15.14
CA TYR A 101 -20.97 15.11 14.46
C TYR A 101 -19.94 14.09 14.96
N PHE A 102 -20.39 13.01 15.62
CA PHE A 102 -19.52 11.99 16.22
C PHE A 102 -18.47 11.41 15.24
N LEU A 103 -18.83 11.26 13.95
CA LEU A 103 -17.89 10.82 12.90
C LEU A 103 -16.76 11.82 12.66
N THR A 104 -17.08 13.11 12.58
CA THR A 104 -16.08 14.16 12.41
C THR A 104 -15.15 14.22 13.63
N ASP A 105 -15.72 14.07 14.82
CA ASP A 105 -14.96 14.13 16.06
C ASP A 105 -13.99 12.94 16.18
N VAL A 106 -14.42 11.71 15.88
CA VAL A 106 -13.51 10.55 15.94
C VAL A 106 -12.40 10.64 14.88
N ILE A 107 -12.70 11.13 13.69
CA ILE A 107 -11.70 11.32 12.64
C ILE A 107 -10.70 12.41 13.05
N ARG A 108 -11.17 13.52 13.64
CA ARG A 108 -10.31 14.57 14.18
C ARG A 108 -9.40 14.01 15.29
N THR A 109 -9.97 13.30 16.26
CA THR A 109 -9.20 12.69 17.36
C THR A 109 -8.16 11.71 16.84
N TYR A 110 -8.51 10.88 15.85
CA TYR A 110 -7.54 10.00 15.19
C TYR A 110 -6.40 10.82 14.55
N ASN A 111 -6.71 11.85 13.76
CA ASN A 111 -5.71 12.67 13.06
C ASN A 111 -4.81 13.46 14.02
N GLU A 112 -5.31 13.86 15.20
CA GLU A 112 -4.51 14.51 16.23
C GLU A 112 -3.54 13.55 16.93
N ASN A 113 -3.89 12.26 17.00
CA ASN A 113 -3.15 11.25 17.73
C ASN A 113 -2.24 10.40 16.84
N VAL A 114 -2.55 10.27 15.55
CA VAL A 114 -1.80 9.45 14.59
C VAL A 114 -1.08 10.33 13.58
N ASN A 115 0.25 10.22 13.54
CA ASN A 115 1.09 10.92 12.57
C ASN A 115 1.89 9.90 11.78
N ILE A 116 1.70 9.90 10.47
CA ILE A 116 2.43 9.06 9.53
C ILE A 116 3.18 9.98 8.58
N ARG A 117 4.51 9.85 8.52
CA ARG A 117 5.35 10.69 7.66
C ARG A 117 6.51 9.91 7.06
N LYS A 118 7.00 10.40 5.93
CA LYS A 118 8.25 9.97 5.33
C LYS A 118 9.44 10.57 6.11
N THR A 119 10.49 9.78 6.28
CA THR A 119 11.77 10.19 6.87
C THR A 119 12.79 10.49 5.77
N GLU A 120 13.93 11.07 6.14
CA GLU A 120 15.04 11.34 5.21
C GLU A 120 15.70 10.05 4.66
N TYR A 121 15.48 8.90 5.29
CA TYR A 121 16.07 7.61 4.92
C TYR A 121 15.13 6.72 4.10
N GLU A 122 14.12 7.30 3.44
CA GLU A 122 13.12 6.55 2.67
C GLU A 122 12.35 5.51 3.50
N THR A 123 12.29 5.70 4.83
CA THR A 123 11.36 4.97 5.71
C THR A 123 10.10 5.77 5.97
N MET A 124 9.03 5.09 6.30
CA MET A 124 7.85 5.68 6.91
C MET A 124 7.93 5.57 8.43
N GLU A 125 7.80 6.70 9.13
CA GLU A 125 7.62 6.76 10.57
C GLU A 125 6.13 6.84 10.88
N ILE A 126 5.64 5.88 11.66
CA ILE A 126 4.28 5.88 12.22
C ILE A 126 4.42 6.23 13.70
N THR A 127 3.77 7.31 14.14
CA THR A 127 3.72 7.74 15.53
C THR A 127 2.26 7.76 16.00
N VAL A 128 2.00 7.19 17.19
CA VAL A 128 0.69 7.29 17.86
C VAL A 128 0.86 7.87 19.26
N TYR A 129 -0.03 8.78 19.62
CA TYR A 129 -0.21 9.30 20.97
C TYR A 129 -1.50 8.78 21.58
N ASP A 130 -1.44 8.21 22.79
CA ASP A 130 -2.63 7.71 23.48
C ASP A 130 -2.56 7.92 25.00
N LYS A 131 -3.71 7.92 25.68
CA LYS A 131 -3.77 7.98 27.15
C LYS A 131 -3.21 6.72 27.82
N ASP A 132 -3.27 5.57 27.15
CA ASP A 132 -2.66 4.31 27.58
C ASP A 132 -1.43 3.96 26.71
N PRO A 133 -0.22 3.82 27.29
CA PRO A 133 0.99 3.50 26.53
C PRO A 133 0.90 2.16 25.79
N LYS A 134 0.14 1.18 26.32
CA LYS A 134 -0.05 -0.11 25.63
C LYS A 134 -0.94 0.05 24.41
N THR A 135 -1.98 0.88 24.50
CA THR A 135 -2.86 1.18 23.37
C THR A 135 -2.13 1.94 22.28
N ALA A 136 -1.32 2.95 22.61
CA ALA A 136 -0.45 3.63 21.62
C ALA A 136 0.42 2.62 20.85
N SER A 137 1.10 1.72 21.56
CA SER A 137 1.96 0.69 20.95
C SER A 137 1.19 -0.27 20.05
N ARG A 138 0.02 -0.75 20.50
CA ARG A 138 -0.82 -1.69 19.73
C ARG A 138 -1.43 -1.01 18.50
N MET A 139 -1.78 0.27 18.57
CA MET A 139 -2.29 1.02 17.43
C MET A 139 -1.23 1.17 16.34
N VAL A 140 0.03 1.47 16.70
CA VAL A 140 1.14 1.49 15.72
C VAL A 140 1.30 0.12 15.05
N ASP A 141 1.32 -0.96 15.84
CA ASP A 141 1.46 -2.32 15.30
C ASP A 141 0.28 -2.68 14.37
N SER A 142 -0.94 -2.30 14.74
CA SER A 142 -2.14 -2.52 13.94
C SER A 142 -2.16 -1.69 12.66
N LEU A 143 -1.60 -0.48 12.67
CA LEU A 143 -1.48 0.34 11.46
C LEU A 143 -0.58 -0.34 10.41
N ILE A 144 0.53 -0.94 10.86
CA ILE A 144 1.42 -1.72 9.99
C ILE A 144 0.70 -2.96 9.46
N HIS A 145 -0.04 -3.67 10.32
CA HIS A 145 -0.83 -4.83 9.93
C HIS A 145 -1.89 -4.48 8.87
N TYR A 146 -2.68 -3.43 9.11
CA TYR A 146 -3.74 -3.01 8.19
C TYR A 146 -3.19 -2.44 6.89
N PHE A 147 -2.01 -1.84 6.93
CA PHE A 147 -1.26 -1.51 5.72
C PHE A 147 -0.94 -2.76 4.89
N ASP A 148 -0.37 -3.80 5.49
CA ASP A 148 -0.10 -5.07 4.80
C ASP A 148 -1.38 -5.70 4.21
N VAL A 149 -2.48 -5.67 4.97
CA VAL A 149 -3.79 -6.16 4.52
C VAL A 149 -4.28 -5.38 3.31
N LYS A 150 -4.27 -4.04 3.37
CA LYS A 150 -4.75 -3.19 2.28
C LYS A 150 -3.87 -3.34 1.04
N ALA A 151 -2.54 -3.37 1.19
CA ALA A 151 -1.61 -3.55 0.09
C ALA A 151 -1.82 -4.91 -0.60
N ARG A 152 -2.00 -5.98 0.19
CA ARG A 152 -2.31 -7.31 -0.34
C ARG A 152 -3.63 -7.34 -1.08
N GLN A 153 -4.66 -6.69 -0.53
CA GLN A 153 -5.97 -6.61 -1.17
C GLN A 153 -5.87 -5.96 -2.56
N LEU A 154 -5.22 -4.80 -2.66
CA LEU A 154 -5.05 -4.10 -3.95
C LEU A 154 -4.24 -4.91 -4.95
N GLN A 155 -3.17 -5.58 -4.51
CA GLN A 155 -2.39 -6.44 -5.38
C GLN A 155 -3.20 -7.64 -5.88
N ALA A 156 -3.96 -8.29 -4.99
CA ALA A 156 -4.79 -9.43 -5.35
C ALA A 156 -5.91 -9.04 -6.32
N GLU A 157 -6.55 -7.88 -6.11
CA GLU A 157 -7.56 -7.32 -7.03
C GLU A 157 -6.97 -7.13 -8.43
N LYS A 158 -5.75 -6.56 -8.54
CA LYS A 158 -5.12 -6.36 -9.85
C LYS A 158 -4.70 -7.68 -10.51
N SER A 159 -4.15 -8.61 -9.74
CA SER A 159 -3.76 -9.93 -10.24
C SER A 159 -4.96 -10.77 -10.68
N LEU A 160 -6.12 -10.58 -10.06
CA LEU A 160 -7.36 -11.25 -10.43
C LEU A 160 -7.82 -10.87 -11.85
N GLU A 161 -7.70 -9.60 -12.22
CA GLU A 161 -7.99 -9.15 -13.60
C GLU A 161 -7.13 -9.90 -14.62
N VAL A 162 -5.83 -10.02 -14.36
CA VAL A 162 -4.88 -10.73 -15.23
C VAL A 162 -5.19 -12.23 -15.28
N MET A 163 -5.54 -12.83 -14.13
CA MET A 163 -5.92 -14.24 -14.02
C MET A 163 -7.16 -14.55 -14.87
N ILE A 164 -8.19 -13.70 -14.80
CA ILE A 164 -9.42 -13.87 -15.59
C ILE A 164 -9.13 -13.75 -17.09
N ILE A 165 -8.37 -12.72 -17.49
CA ILE A 165 -8.02 -12.50 -18.91
C ILE A 165 -7.23 -13.69 -19.46
N SER A 166 -6.19 -14.11 -18.74
CA SER A 166 -5.34 -15.24 -19.15
C SER A 166 -6.12 -16.56 -19.15
N LYS A 167 -7.04 -16.79 -18.22
CA LYS A 167 -7.90 -17.99 -18.22
C LYS A 167 -8.77 -18.06 -19.47
N ASN A 168 -9.41 -16.95 -19.84
CA ASN A 168 -10.25 -16.89 -21.04
C ASN A 168 -9.43 -17.17 -22.32
N GLN A 169 -8.21 -16.62 -22.40
CA GLN A 169 -7.29 -16.87 -23.51
C GLN A 169 -6.82 -18.34 -23.55
N LEU A 170 -6.50 -18.90 -22.38
CA LEU A 170 -6.09 -20.29 -22.22
C LEU A 170 -7.19 -21.26 -22.68
N ASP A 171 -8.44 -21.01 -22.27
CA ASP A 171 -9.60 -21.84 -22.63
C ASP A 171 -9.89 -21.77 -24.13
N ALA A 172 -9.84 -20.57 -24.72
CA ALA A 172 -9.99 -20.40 -26.16
C ALA A 172 -8.89 -21.15 -26.94
N LYS A 173 -7.63 -21.05 -26.49
CA LYS A 173 -6.49 -21.76 -27.09
C LYS A 173 -6.63 -23.28 -26.92
N LYS A 174 -7.12 -23.76 -25.78
CA LYS A 174 -7.42 -25.17 -25.52
C LYS A 174 -8.45 -25.71 -26.50
N HIS A 175 -9.56 -24.99 -26.72
CA HIS A 175 -10.58 -25.38 -27.69
C HIS A 175 -10.05 -25.43 -29.13
N GLN A 176 -9.20 -24.46 -29.51
CA GLN A 176 -8.52 -24.47 -30.80
C GLN A 176 -7.62 -25.71 -30.94
N MET A 177 -6.80 -25.98 -29.94
CA MET A 177 -5.92 -27.15 -29.91
C MET A 177 -6.71 -28.45 -30.05
N ASP A 178 -7.79 -28.62 -29.28
CA ASP A 178 -8.63 -29.82 -29.30
C ASP A 178 -9.27 -30.05 -30.68
N SER A 179 -9.73 -28.98 -31.32
CA SER A 179 -10.28 -29.05 -32.68
C SER A 179 -9.23 -29.48 -33.71
N MET A 180 -8.00 -28.98 -33.58
CA MET A 180 -6.89 -29.35 -34.47
C MET A 180 -6.42 -30.78 -34.21
N GLU A 181 -6.36 -31.22 -32.95
CA GLU A 181 -6.03 -32.60 -32.60
C GLU A 181 -7.06 -33.58 -33.14
N ALA A 182 -8.36 -33.23 -33.06
CA ALA A 182 -9.42 -34.00 -33.67
C ALA A 182 -9.23 -34.11 -35.19
N LYS A 183 -8.90 -33.01 -35.88
CA LYS A 183 -8.68 -33.02 -37.34
C LYS A 183 -7.44 -33.81 -37.75
N VAL A 184 -6.33 -33.69 -37.02
CA VAL A 184 -5.12 -34.50 -37.23
C VAL A 184 -5.41 -35.99 -36.99
N LYS A 185 -6.24 -36.32 -35.99
CA LYS A 185 -6.68 -37.69 -35.72
C LYS A 185 -7.55 -38.24 -36.85
N GLU A 186 -8.45 -37.43 -37.42
CA GLU A 186 -9.25 -37.79 -38.60
C GLU A 186 -8.33 -38.18 -39.78
N TYR A 187 -7.35 -37.35 -40.13
CA TYR A 187 -6.39 -37.65 -41.20
C TYR A 187 -5.60 -38.95 -40.95
N ARG A 188 -5.25 -39.22 -39.69
CA ARG A 188 -4.56 -40.47 -39.32
C ARG A 188 -5.43 -41.70 -39.51
N LEU A 189 -6.70 -41.62 -39.12
CA LEU A 189 -7.62 -42.77 -39.12
C LEU A 189 -8.20 -43.04 -40.51
N GLU A 190 -8.61 -42.00 -41.24
CA GLU A 190 -9.28 -42.14 -42.53
C GLU A 190 -8.30 -42.30 -43.70
N TYR A 191 -7.16 -41.62 -43.65
CA TYR A 191 -6.19 -41.57 -44.76
C TYR A 191 -4.84 -42.25 -44.43
N GLY A 192 -4.64 -42.74 -43.21
CA GLY A 192 -3.39 -43.38 -42.80
C GLY A 192 -2.18 -42.43 -42.75
N LEU A 193 -2.42 -41.12 -42.67
CA LEU A 193 -1.37 -40.09 -42.69
C LEU A 193 -0.76 -39.92 -41.29
N LEU A 194 0.46 -40.40 -41.10
CA LEU A 194 1.19 -40.39 -39.83
C LEU A 194 2.32 -39.35 -39.82
N GLU A 195 3.10 -39.31 -40.89
CA GLU A 195 4.22 -38.39 -41.08
C GLU A 195 4.31 -38.12 -42.59
N TYR A 196 4.10 -36.87 -42.99
CA TYR A 196 4.00 -36.52 -44.40
C TYR A 196 5.30 -36.70 -45.21
N LYS A 197 6.44 -36.22 -44.72
CA LYS A 197 7.72 -36.19 -45.44
C LYS A 197 8.30 -37.59 -45.64
N GLU A 198 8.35 -38.38 -44.58
CA GLU A 198 8.82 -39.76 -44.55
C GLU A 198 7.87 -40.69 -45.30
N GLN A 199 6.54 -40.60 -45.10
CA GLN A 199 5.61 -41.42 -45.87
C GLN A 199 5.66 -41.09 -47.37
N THR A 200 5.80 -39.81 -47.75
CA THR A 200 5.94 -39.44 -49.17
C THR A 200 7.20 -40.02 -49.79
N ARG A 201 8.34 -39.93 -49.09
CA ARG A 201 9.62 -40.47 -49.55
C ARG A 201 9.56 -41.99 -49.71
N GLU A 202 9.14 -42.70 -48.67
CA GLU A 202 9.13 -44.17 -48.68
C GLU A 202 8.04 -44.76 -49.57
N ALA A 203 6.86 -44.11 -49.68
CA ALA A 203 5.82 -44.54 -50.61
C ALA A 203 6.29 -44.42 -52.07
N THR A 204 6.93 -43.30 -52.44
CA THR A 204 7.47 -43.09 -53.79
C THR A 204 8.56 -44.10 -54.13
N LYS A 205 9.49 -44.32 -53.20
CA LYS A 205 10.57 -45.32 -53.35
C LYS A 205 10.03 -46.74 -53.46
N GLY A 206 9.07 -47.10 -52.62
CA GLY A 206 8.37 -48.38 -52.63
C GLY A 206 7.64 -48.64 -53.94
N TYR A 207 6.92 -47.64 -54.45
CA TYR A 207 6.22 -47.69 -55.74
C TYR A 207 7.18 -47.97 -56.90
N LEU A 208 8.29 -47.23 -57.00
CA LEU A 208 9.31 -47.43 -58.04
C LEU A 208 9.96 -48.82 -57.97
N LYS A 209 10.21 -49.34 -56.76
CA LYS A 209 10.75 -50.69 -56.57
C LYS A 209 9.73 -51.77 -56.95
N ALA A 210 8.47 -51.59 -56.57
CA ALA A 210 7.39 -52.53 -56.85
C ALA A 210 7.15 -52.66 -58.37
N LEU A 211 7.17 -51.54 -59.10
CA LEU A 211 7.08 -51.50 -60.57
C LEU A 211 8.19 -52.33 -61.24
N ARG A 212 9.42 -52.24 -60.75
CA ARG A 212 10.56 -53.02 -61.29
C ARG A 212 10.45 -54.52 -61.01
N SER A 213 9.84 -54.88 -59.87
CA SER A 213 9.72 -56.28 -59.44
C SER A 213 8.49 -57.01 -59.98
N GLY A 214 7.57 -56.31 -60.66
CA GLY A 214 6.31 -56.90 -61.16
C GLY A 214 5.31 -57.29 -60.08
N ASN A 215 5.52 -56.90 -58.81
CA ASN A 215 4.60 -57.21 -57.72
C ASN A 215 3.40 -56.24 -57.71
N SER A 216 2.32 -56.63 -58.39
CA SER A 216 1.10 -55.83 -58.55
C SER A 216 0.42 -55.45 -57.24
N ALA A 217 0.45 -56.32 -56.22
CA ALA A 217 -0.14 -56.03 -54.92
C ALA A 217 0.60 -54.91 -54.19
N SER A 218 1.94 -54.93 -54.21
CA SER A 218 2.76 -53.87 -53.63
C SER A 218 2.66 -52.55 -54.39
N VAL A 219 2.51 -52.59 -55.73
CA VAL A 219 2.25 -51.39 -56.55
C VAL A 219 0.95 -50.73 -56.09
N LYS A 220 -0.14 -51.51 -55.97
CA LYS A 220 -1.46 -51.00 -55.57
C LYS A 220 -1.47 -50.43 -54.15
N ALA A 221 -0.79 -51.07 -53.20
CA ALA A 221 -0.68 -50.57 -51.83
C ALA A 221 0.09 -49.23 -51.77
N ALA A 222 1.20 -49.11 -52.50
CA ALA A 222 1.96 -47.87 -52.58
C ALA A 222 1.18 -46.76 -53.31
N GLU A 223 0.44 -47.11 -54.36
CA GLU A 223 -0.41 -46.18 -55.11
C GLU A 223 -1.54 -45.62 -54.24
N ASN A 224 -2.21 -46.45 -53.43
CA ASN A 224 -3.23 -45.99 -52.48
C ASN A 224 -2.67 -44.98 -51.47
N LEU A 225 -1.47 -45.23 -50.91
CA LEU A 225 -0.82 -44.31 -49.98
C LEU A 225 -0.40 -43.00 -50.67
N ILE A 226 0.15 -43.08 -51.88
CA ILE A 226 0.48 -41.89 -52.69
C ILE A 226 -0.77 -41.06 -52.99
N THR A 227 -1.91 -41.70 -53.30
CA THR A 227 -3.18 -41.01 -53.55
C THR A 227 -3.67 -40.30 -52.30
N ALA A 228 -3.66 -40.96 -51.13
CA ALA A 228 -4.02 -40.32 -49.86
C ALA A 228 -3.10 -39.11 -49.54
N LEU A 229 -1.80 -39.24 -49.80
CA LEU A 229 -0.83 -38.14 -49.65
C LEU A 229 -1.07 -36.99 -50.62
N LYS A 230 -1.46 -37.27 -51.87
CA LYS A 230 -1.81 -36.24 -52.86
C LYS A 230 -3.09 -35.50 -52.48
N GLU A 231 -4.08 -36.22 -51.97
CA GLU A 231 -5.38 -35.66 -51.62
C GLU A 231 -5.35 -34.83 -50.33
N LYS A 232 -4.66 -35.32 -49.29
CA LYS A 232 -4.71 -34.73 -47.93
C LYS A 232 -3.36 -34.50 -47.26
N GLY A 233 -2.25 -34.92 -47.86
CA GLY A 233 -0.92 -34.83 -47.23
C GLY A 233 -0.48 -33.39 -46.94
N GLY A 234 -0.77 -32.45 -47.85
CA GLY A 234 -0.48 -31.02 -47.65
C GLY A 234 -1.27 -30.43 -46.47
N ASP A 235 -2.58 -30.67 -46.43
CA ASP A 235 -3.47 -30.23 -45.35
C ASP A 235 -3.05 -30.82 -44.00
N PHE A 236 -2.74 -32.12 -43.98
CA PHE A 236 -2.24 -32.81 -42.79
C PHE A 236 -0.94 -32.19 -42.30
N ASN A 237 0.04 -31.98 -43.19
CA ASN A 237 1.32 -31.39 -42.83
C ASN A 237 1.16 -29.98 -42.27
N ALA A 238 0.34 -29.13 -42.90
CA ALA A 238 0.06 -27.79 -42.40
C ALA A 238 -0.64 -27.82 -41.03
N MET A 239 -1.64 -28.69 -40.83
CA MET A 239 -2.33 -28.84 -39.55
C MET A 239 -1.40 -29.34 -38.45
N PHE A 240 -0.56 -30.33 -38.75
CA PHE A 240 0.38 -30.89 -37.79
C PHE A 240 1.43 -29.86 -37.34
N GLU A 241 2.01 -29.11 -38.28
CA GLU A 241 2.97 -28.02 -37.98
C GLU A 241 2.31 -26.88 -37.19
N ASN A 242 1.07 -26.50 -37.53
CA ASN A 242 0.34 -25.48 -36.78
C ASN A 242 -0.07 -25.96 -35.39
N LEU A 243 -0.41 -27.25 -35.23
CA LEU A 243 -0.75 -27.82 -33.92
C LEU A 243 0.45 -27.73 -32.95
N TRP A 244 1.67 -27.95 -33.43
CA TRP A 244 2.87 -27.75 -32.62
C TRP A 244 3.02 -26.30 -32.14
N ARG A 245 2.76 -25.32 -33.00
CA ARG A 245 2.76 -23.90 -32.61
C ARG A 245 1.67 -23.60 -31.57
N VAL A 246 0.45 -24.08 -31.79
CA VAL A 246 -0.68 -23.89 -30.87
C VAL A 246 -0.41 -24.50 -29.48
N ARG A 247 0.25 -25.67 -29.43
CA ARG A 247 0.69 -26.30 -28.17
C ARG A 247 1.72 -25.43 -27.44
N GLY A 248 2.65 -24.82 -28.18
CA GLY A 248 3.60 -23.85 -27.62
C GLY A 248 2.87 -22.66 -26.99
N ASP A 249 2.02 -21.98 -27.76
CA ASP A 249 1.23 -20.84 -27.28
C ASP A 249 0.37 -21.19 -26.06
N TYR A 250 -0.21 -22.39 -26.03
CA TYR A 250 -1.00 -22.87 -24.89
C TYR A 250 -0.15 -22.97 -23.62
N ASN A 251 1.06 -23.54 -23.72
CA ASN A 251 1.96 -23.65 -22.58
C ASN A 251 2.44 -22.28 -22.10
N ASP A 252 2.69 -21.33 -23.01
CA ASP A 252 3.06 -19.97 -22.67
C ASP A 252 1.91 -19.26 -21.93
N LEU A 253 0.66 -19.39 -22.41
CA LEU A 253 -0.53 -18.86 -21.74
C LEU A 253 -0.78 -19.53 -20.39
N LEU A 254 -0.52 -20.83 -20.27
CA LEU A 254 -0.66 -21.57 -19.02
C LEU A 254 0.27 -20.98 -17.95
N LEU A 255 1.52 -20.72 -18.31
CA LEU A 255 2.48 -20.09 -17.41
C LEU A 255 2.03 -18.70 -16.96
N VAL A 256 1.45 -17.90 -17.86
CA VAL A 256 0.89 -16.58 -17.51
C VAL A 256 -0.27 -16.73 -16.52
N TYR A 257 -1.20 -17.65 -16.78
CA TYR A 257 -2.33 -17.93 -15.91
C TYR A 257 -1.88 -18.39 -14.52
N GLU A 258 -0.98 -19.38 -14.44
CA GLU A 258 -0.48 -19.93 -13.17
C GLU A 258 0.26 -18.87 -12.34
N ASN A 259 1.04 -17.99 -12.99
CA ASN A 259 1.70 -16.89 -12.29
C ASN A 259 0.69 -15.87 -11.75
N ALA A 260 -0.34 -15.52 -12.53
CA ALA A 260 -1.40 -14.61 -12.09
C ALA A 260 -2.23 -15.20 -10.95
N GLU A 261 -2.58 -16.49 -11.04
CA GLU A 261 -3.28 -17.24 -10.00
C GLU A 261 -2.47 -17.27 -8.70
N ARG A 262 -1.17 -17.60 -8.78
CA ARG A 262 -0.26 -17.52 -7.62
C ARG A 262 -0.27 -16.12 -7.00
N ASP A 263 -0.28 -15.08 -7.82
CA ASP A 263 -0.24 -13.70 -7.35
C ASP A 263 -1.54 -13.23 -6.69
N VAL A 264 -2.69 -13.81 -7.04
CA VAL A 264 -3.97 -13.59 -6.35
C VAL A 264 -3.93 -14.17 -4.93
N TYR A 265 -3.37 -15.36 -4.76
CA TYR A 265 -3.46 -16.10 -3.50
C TYR A 265 -2.25 -15.95 -2.58
N LYS A 266 -1.11 -15.44 -3.07
CA LYS A 266 0.10 -15.26 -2.26
C LYS A 266 -0.17 -14.31 -1.08
N LYS A 267 0.41 -14.65 0.07
CA LYS A 267 0.35 -13.84 1.29
C LYS A 267 1.71 -13.22 1.56
N LEU A 268 1.91 -12.00 1.04
CA LEU A 268 3.13 -11.22 1.27
C LEU A 268 2.92 -10.18 2.38
N THR A 269 4.03 -9.80 3.02
CA THR A 269 4.15 -8.57 3.81
C THR A 269 4.61 -7.45 2.90
N TYR A 270 4.19 -6.23 3.20
CA TYR A 270 4.49 -5.03 2.44
C TYR A 270 5.25 -3.98 3.25
N ALA A 271 5.32 -4.15 4.58
CA ALA A 271 6.13 -3.35 5.48
C ALA A 271 7.25 -4.17 6.15
N ASN A 272 8.50 -3.77 5.94
CA ASN A 272 9.64 -4.28 6.69
C ASN A 272 9.88 -3.43 7.94
N VAL A 273 9.60 -3.99 9.12
CA VAL A 273 9.71 -3.30 10.41
C VAL A 273 11.16 -3.24 10.89
N VAL A 274 11.76 -2.05 10.86
CA VAL A 274 13.12 -1.79 11.37
C VAL A 274 13.09 -1.55 12.87
N THR A 275 12.16 -0.71 13.33
CA THR A 275 11.95 -0.43 14.74
C THR A 275 10.52 -0.78 15.10
N ARG A 276 10.35 -1.70 16.05
CA ARG A 276 9.04 -2.10 16.54
C ARG A 276 8.48 -1.06 17.53
N PRO A 277 7.15 -0.88 17.56
CA PRO A 277 6.53 -0.04 18.57
C PRO A 277 6.66 -0.67 19.96
N GLN A 278 6.87 0.18 20.95
CA GLN A 278 6.93 -0.20 22.36
C GLN A 278 6.10 0.75 23.22
N PRO A 279 5.48 0.26 24.31
CA PRO A 279 4.83 1.13 25.28
C PRO A 279 5.86 2.04 25.95
N SER A 280 5.61 3.35 25.95
CA SER A 280 6.49 4.29 26.64
C SER A 280 6.23 4.31 28.14
N ASP A 281 7.31 4.35 28.92
CA ASP A 281 7.32 4.48 30.38
C ASP A 281 7.04 5.91 30.85
N LYS A 282 7.25 6.91 29.99
CA LYS A 282 7.12 8.33 30.29
C LYS A 282 6.11 8.99 29.37
N LYS A 283 5.23 9.83 29.94
CA LYS A 283 4.32 10.65 29.14
C LYS A 283 5.09 11.57 28.19
N ALA A 284 4.60 11.69 26.97
CA ALA A 284 5.12 12.61 25.96
C ALA A 284 4.47 14.00 26.06
N PHE A 285 3.19 14.07 26.45
CA PHE A 285 2.44 15.30 26.57
C PHE A 285 1.58 15.31 27.84
N PRO A 286 1.34 16.48 28.49
CA PRO A 286 1.97 17.77 28.25
C PRO A 286 3.37 17.88 28.86
N VAL A 287 4.24 18.65 28.18
CA VAL A 287 5.56 19.05 28.69
C VAL A 287 5.38 20.21 29.68
N ARG A 288 5.08 19.88 30.95
CA ARG A 288 4.61 20.85 31.95
C ARG A 288 5.53 22.05 32.16
N TRP A 289 6.85 21.82 32.25
CA TRP A 289 7.82 22.90 32.48
C TRP A 289 7.79 23.92 31.33
N LEU A 290 7.59 23.46 30.10
CA LEU A 290 7.53 24.32 28.92
C LEU A 290 6.26 25.17 28.93
N ILE A 291 5.11 24.58 29.29
CA ILE A 291 3.84 25.31 29.45
C ILE A 291 4.02 26.42 30.49
N VAL A 292 4.58 26.09 31.66
CA VAL A 292 4.82 27.07 32.74
C VAL A 292 5.73 28.19 32.26
N LEU A 293 6.85 27.86 31.62
CA LEU A 293 7.80 28.86 31.12
C LEU A 293 7.16 29.80 30.10
N VAL A 294 6.43 29.26 29.13
CA VAL A 294 5.76 30.06 28.09
C VAL A 294 4.64 30.90 28.69
N SER A 295 3.78 30.34 29.55
CA SER A 295 2.69 31.07 30.19
C SER A 295 3.20 32.21 31.07
N VAL A 296 4.19 31.95 31.93
CA VAL A 296 4.78 32.98 32.79
C VAL A 296 5.48 34.05 31.95
N GLY A 297 6.32 33.64 30.98
CA GLY A 297 7.02 34.56 30.09
C GLY A 297 6.09 35.47 29.29
N SER A 298 5.07 34.90 28.64
CA SER A 298 4.07 35.65 27.88
C SER A 298 3.27 36.59 28.79
N SER A 299 2.84 36.13 29.97
CA SER A 299 2.09 36.98 30.90
C SER A 299 2.91 38.16 31.42
N LEU A 300 4.19 37.95 31.71
CA LEU A 300 5.10 39.01 32.15
C LEU A 300 5.39 40.00 31.03
N LEU A 301 5.57 39.52 29.79
CA LEU A 301 5.76 40.38 28.62
C LEU A 301 4.53 41.27 28.39
N VAL A 302 3.33 40.68 28.39
CA VAL A 302 2.08 41.44 28.21
C VAL A 302 1.87 42.43 29.36
N ALA A 303 2.11 42.02 30.61
CA ALA A 303 2.04 42.91 31.76
C ALA A 303 3.06 44.06 31.65
N PHE A 304 4.27 43.78 31.20
CA PHE A 304 5.28 44.81 31.01
C PHE A 304 4.86 45.81 29.91
N MET A 305 4.38 45.32 28.76
CA MET A 305 3.91 46.17 27.66
C MET A 305 2.73 47.05 28.07
N THR A 306 1.76 46.51 28.79
CA THR A 306 0.61 47.27 29.29
C THR A 306 1.03 48.34 30.30
N LEU A 307 1.98 48.03 31.20
CA LEU A 307 2.53 48.99 32.15
C LEU A 307 3.33 50.11 31.46
N LEU A 308 4.05 49.82 30.38
CA LEU A 308 4.73 50.85 29.59
C LEU A 308 3.75 51.85 28.98
N ILE A 309 2.68 51.34 28.36
CA ILE A 309 1.61 52.19 27.77
C ILE A 309 0.96 53.05 28.86
N PHE A 310 0.64 52.45 30.02
CA PHE A 310 0.03 53.17 31.13
C PHE A 310 0.94 54.26 31.71
N ASN A 311 2.23 53.98 31.86
CA ASN A 311 3.21 54.94 32.38
C ASN A 311 3.48 56.08 31.39
N SER A 312 3.40 55.82 30.08
CA SER A 312 3.48 56.84 29.03
C SER A 312 2.28 57.80 29.09
N ARG A 313 1.05 57.27 29.25
CA ARG A 313 -0.16 58.11 29.37
C ARG A 313 -0.20 58.99 30.62
N LYS A 314 0.48 58.62 31.70
CA LYS A 314 0.59 59.42 32.93
C LYS A 314 1.63 60.55 32.88
N LYS A 315 2.48 60.58 31.85
CA LYS A 315 3.51 61.63 31.65
C LYS A 315 3.05 62.74 30.69
N ILE A 316 1.85 62.61 30.12
CA ILE A 316 1.12 63.67 29.39
C ILE A 316 0.17 64.33 30.39
#